data_AF-A0A699XCP8-F1
#
_entry.id   AF-A0A699XCP8-F1
#
_cell.length_a   1.000
_cell.length_b   1.000
_cell.length_c   1.000
_cell.angle_alpha   90.00
_cell.angle_beta   90.00
_cell.angle_gamma   90.00
#
_symmetry.space_group_name_H-M   'P 1'
#
loop_
_entity.id
_entity.type
_entity.pdbx_description
1 polymer ?
#
loop_
_entity_poly.entity_id
_entity_poly.type
_entity_poly.pdbx_seq_one_letter_code
_entity_poly.pdbx_strand_id
1 'polypeptide(L)'
;MYPPMADPNLKITATQFERLVRDWILKQGGELTSLEVTHDMKVEAHDSTYQIDVLAKFQAFAGADFIVLIECKKYRSAVKRELVQ
;
A
#
# COMPACT_ATOMS: atom_id res chain seq x y z
N MET A 1 7.58 -12.39 4.37
CA MET A 1 8.55 -11.46 3.76
C MET A 1 8.69 -10.31 4.73
N TYR A 2 9.90 -9.79 4.96
CA TYR A 2 10.07 -8.69 5.90
C TYR A 2 9.37 -7.42 5.38
N PRO A 3 8.74 -6.61 6.25
CA PRO A 3 8.13 -5.34 5.87
C PRO A 3 9.15 -4.41 5.16
N PRO A 4 8.86 -3.92 3.93
CA PRO A 4 9.79 -3.09 3.16
C PRO A 4 10.26 -1.83 3.88
N MET A 5 9.39 -1.25 4.70
CA MET A 5 9.64 -0.06 5.52
C MET A 5 10.51 -0.30 6.76
N ALA A 6 10.80 -1.56 7.10
CA ALA A 6 11.64 -1.89 8.25
C ALA A 6 13.14 -1.86 7.94
N ASP A 7 13.55 -1.79 6.66
CA ASP A 7 14.95 -1.62 6.27
C ASP A 7 15.25 -0.15 5.91
N PRO A 8 15.84 0.64 6.83
CA PRO A 8 16.16 2.05 6.56
C PRO A 8 17.28 2.21 5.53
N ASN A 9 18.04 1.14 5.25
CA ASN A 9 19.18 1.16 4.34
C ASN A 9 18.84 0.67 2.94
N LEU A 10 17.57 0.34 2.67
CA LEU A 10 17.11 -0.19 1.40
C LEU A 10 17.43 0.79 0.26
N LYS A 11 18.35 0.44 -0.65
CA LYS A 11 18.79 1.32 -1.76
C LYS A 11 18.01 1.07 -3.04
N ILE A 12 16.74 1.46 -3.05
CA ILE A 12 15.85 1.39 -4.22
C ILE A 12 15.17 2.73 -4.49
N THR A 13 14.66 2.94 -5.71
CA THR A 13 13.87 4.13 -6.09
C THR A 13 12.51 4.15 -5.39
N ALA A 14 11.80 5.29 -5.42
CA ALA A 14 10.45 5.40 -4.86
C ALA A 14 9.48 4.39 -5.50
N THR A 15 9.46 4.31 -6.83
CA THR A 15 8.61 3.35 -7.56
C THR A 15 8.96 1.89 -7.28
N GLN A 16 10.25 1.58 -7.09
CA GLN A 16 10.64 0.23 -6.68
C GLN A 16 10.16 -0.08 -5.27
N PHE A 17 10.17 0.90 -4.37
CA PHE A 17 9.65 0.76 -3.02
C PHE A 17 8.13 0.54 -3.02
N GLU A 18 7.37 1.31 -3.80
CA GLU A 18 5.92 1.12 -3.98
C GLU A 18 5.59 -0.29 -4.48
N ARG A 19 6.29 -0.78 -5.51
CA ARG A 19 6.14 -2.15 -6.03
C ARG A 19 6.47 -3.21 -4.98
N LEU A 20 7.51 -2.98 -4.20
CA LEU A 20 7.90 -3.88 -3.12
C LEU A 20 6.85 -3.92 -1.99
N VAL A 21 6.21 -2.79 -1.68
CA VAL A 21 5.07 -2.72 -0.75
C VAL A 21 3.87 -3.47 -1.31
N ARG A 22 3.54 -3.29 -2.60
CA ARG A 22 2.48 -4.06 -3.29
C ARG A 22 2.72 -5.57 -3.17
N ASP A 23 3.93 -6.02 -3.49
CA ASP A 23 4.31 -7.44 -3.40
C ASP A 23 4.25 -7.96 -1.96
N TRP A 24 4.67 -7.12 -0.99
CA TRP A 24 4.61 -7.45 0.42
C TRP A 24 3.17 -7.64 0.91
N ILE A 25 2.27 -6.68 0.61
CA ILE A 25 0.84 -6.75 0.97
C ILE A 25 0.19 -7.98 0.34
N LEU A 26 0.42 -8.21 -0.96
CA LEU A 26 -0.11 -9.38 -1.66
C LEU A 26 0.31 -10.68 -0.98
N LYS A 27 1.57 -10.77 -0.54
CA LYS A 27 2.08 -11.95 0.17
C LYS A 27 1.58 -12.06 1.61
N GLN A 28 1.33 -10.95 2.31
CA GLN A 28 0.82 -10.98 3.69
C GLN A 28 -0.69 -11.25 3.76
N GLY A 29 -1.45 -10.81 2.77
CA GLY A 29 -2.91 -10.96 2.74
C GLY A 29 -3.41 -12.35 2.32
N GLY A 30 -2.56 -13.38 2.30
CA GLY A 30 -2.81 -14.65 1.58
C GLY A 30 -4.11 -15.39 1.89
N GLU A 31 -4.71 -15.22 3.07
CA GLU A 31 -5.99 -15.87 3.43
C GLU A 31 -7.22 -14.97 3.22
N LEU A 32 -7.02 -13.72 2.78
CA LEU A 32 -8.12 -12.80 2.50
C LEU A 32 -8.83 -13.21 1.21
N THR A 33 -10.15 -13.35 1.31
CA THR A 33 -11.00 -13.69 0.18
C THR A 33 -10.94 -12.57 -0.87
N SER A 34 -10.83 -12.93 -2.15
CA SER A 34 -10.85 -11.99 -3.27
C SER A 34 -9.79 -10.88 -3.19
N LEU A 35 -8.61 -11.17 -2.61
CA LEU A 35 -7.53 -10.19 -2.51
C LEU A 35 -6.98 -9.79 -3.89
N GLU A 36 -7.05 -8.50 -4.17
CA GLU A 36 -6.38 -7.82 -5.28
C GLU A 36 -5.48 -6.73 -4.72
N VAL A 37 -4.25 -6.61 -5.23
CA VAL A 37 -3.32 -5.54 -4.82
C VAL A 37 -2.66 -4.95 -6.07
N THR A 38 -2.98 -3.69 -6.35
CA THR A 38 -2.62 -3.02 -7.61
C THR A 38 -1.75 -1.80 -7.31
N HIS A 39 -0.68 -1.62 -8.09
CA HIS A 39 0.24 -0.48 -8.01
C HIS A 39 -0.18 0.62 -8.99
N ASP A 40 0.02 1.89 -8.62
CA ASP A 40 -0.20 3.08 -9.46
C ASP A 40 -1.64 3.21 -10.00
N MET A 41 -2.61 3.11 -9.09
CA MET A 41 -4.03 3.14 -9.45
C MET A 41 -4.56 4.56 -9.52
N LYS A 42 -5.22 4.89 -10.62
CA LYS A 42 -6.02 6.12 -10.74
C LYS A 42 -7.44 5.86 -10.26
N VAL A 43 -7.86 6.55 -9.21
CA VAL A 43 -9.19 6.45 -8.61
C VAL A 43 -9.94 7.74 -8.88
N GLU A 44 -11.04 7.64 -9.63
CA GLU A 44 -11.94 8.77 -9.88
C GLU A 44 -12.86 8.99 -8.67
N ALA A 45 -12.97 10.25 -8.27
CA ALA A 45 -13.91 10.73 -7.26
C ALA A 45 -14.67 11.95 -7.79
N HIS A 46 -15.66 12.40 -7.04
CA HIS A 46 -16.52 13.51 -7.42
C HIS A 46 -15.77 14.86 -7.60
N ASP A 47 -14.63 15.02 -6.94
CA ASP A 47 -13.83 16.25 -6.90
C ASP A 47 -12.54 16.16 -7.73
N SER A 48 -11.93 14.98 -7.84
CA SER A 48 -10.73 14.78 -8.66
C SER A 48 -10.45 13.32 -9.00
N THR A 49 -9.36 13.11 -9.74
CA THR A 49 -8.74 11.79 -9.91
C THR A 49 -7.51 11.71 -9.02
N TYR A 50 -7.52 10.76 -8.09
CA TYR A 50 -6.39 10.50 -7.22
C TYR A 50 -5.50 9.42 -7.80
N GLN A 51 -4.19 9.64 -7.77
CA GLN A 51 -3.20 8.58 -8.00
C GLN A 51 -2.85 7.98 -6.65
N ILE A 52 -3.05 6.67 -6.51
CA ILE A 52 -2.81 5.91 -5.29
C ILE A 52 -1.67 4.94 -5.56
N ASP A 53 -0.60 5.04 -4.78
CA ASP A 53 0.60 4.22 -4.98
C ASP A 53 0.27 2.72 -4.95
N VAL A 54 -0.48 2.26 -3.93
CA VAL A 54 -0.95 0.87 -3.84
C VAL A 54 -2.40 0.84 -3.38
N LEU A 55 -3.25 0.10 -4.08
CA LEU A 55 -4.65 -0.12 -3.72
C LEU A 55 -4.89 -1.60 -3.47
N ALA A 56 -5.38 -1.95 -2.28
CA ALA A 56 -5.76 -3.31 -1.93
C ALA A 56 -7.29 -3.42 -1.81
N LYS A 57 -7.87 -4.44 -2.45
CA LYS A 57 -9.28 -4.81 -2.32
C LYS A 57 -9.37 -6.25 -1.83
N PHE A 58 -10.26 -6.52 -0.87
CA PHE A 58 -10.49 -7.88 -0.39
C PHE A 58 -11.79 -7.96 0.40
N GLN A 59 -12.21 -9.18 0.73
CA GLN A 59 -13.33 -9.46 1.60
C GLN A 59 -12.85 -10.01 2.95
N ALA A 60 -13.46 -9.53 4.03
CA ALA A 60 -13.23 -9.99 5.40
C ALA A 60 -14.55 -9.99 6.19
N PHE A 61 -14.52 -10.44 7.45
CA PHE A 61 -15.67 -10.41 8.37
C PHE A 61 -16.97 -10.96 7.78
N ALA A 62 -16.92 -12.17 7.22
CA ALA A 62 -18.05 -12.84 6.59
C ALA A 62 -18.62 -12.10 5.35
N GLY A 63 -17.74 -11.53 4.52
CA GLY A 63 -18.07 -11.05 3.17
C GLY A 63 -18.13 -9.54 3.01
N ALA A 64 -17.75 -8.76 4.03
CA ALA A 64 -17.62 -7.31 3.91
C ALA A 64 -16.45 -6.93 3.00
N ASP A 65 -16.71 -6.03 2.04
CA ASP A 65 -15.70 -5.53 1.11
C ASP A 65 -14.86 -4.40 1.75
N PHE A 66 -13.54 -4.54 1.66
CA PHE A 66 -12.57 -3.55 2.10
C PHE A 66 -11.83 -2.99 0.90
N ILE A 67 -11.68 -1.67 0.87
CA ILE A 67 -10.76 -0.96 -0.01
C ILE A 67 -9.76 -0.24 0.89
N VAL A 68 -8.48 -0.52 0.70
CA VAL A 68 -7.38 0.10 1.43
C VAL A 68 -6.53 0.89 0.44
N LEU A 69 -6.47 2.20 0.64
CA LEU A 69 -5.61 3.12 -0.10
C LEU A 69 -4.27 3.23 0.65
N ILE A 70 -3.17 2.97 -0.02
CA ILE A 70 -1.83 2.91 0.59
C ILE A 70 -0.93 3.89 -0.15
N GLU A 71 -0.50 4.93 0.56
CA GLU A 71 0.49 5.90 0.09
C GLU A 71 1.88 5.51 0.59
N CYS A 72 2.86 5.45 -0.31
CA CYS A 72 4.21 5.02 0.01
C CYS A 72 5.14 6.22 0.14
N LYS A 73 5.71 6.40 1.34
CA LYS A 73 6.78 7.38 1.56
C LYS A 73 8.01 6.70 2.15
N LYS A 74 9.04 6.58 1.32
CA LYS A 74 10.34 6.05 1.74
C LYS A 74 11.16 7.15 2.40
N TYR A 75 11.09 7.23 3.73
CA TYR A 75 11.95 8.10 4.52
C TYR A 75 13.19 7.35 5.02
N ARG A 76 14.30 8.06 5.21
CA ARG A 76 15.51 7.51 5.87
C ARG A 76 15.33 7.33 7.38
N SER A 77 14.27 7.93 7.94
CA SER A 77 13.97 8.01 9.37
C SER A 77 12.50 7.70 9.58
N ALA A 78 12.12 7.30 10.79
CA ALA A 78 10.71 7.13 11.15
C ALA A 78 9.90 8.40 10.84
N VAL A 79 8.70 8.22 10.27
CA VAL A 79 7.78 9.33 10.01
C VAL A 79 7.35 9.90 11.37
N LYS A 80 7.59 11.20 11.55
CA LYS A 80 7.14 11.88 12.76
C LYS A 80 5.61 11.84 12.82
N ARG A 81 5.03 11.70 14.02
CA ARG A 81 3.57 11.65 14.20
C ARG A 81 2.87 12.88 13.63
N GLU A 82 3.53 14.04 13.61
CA GLU A 82 3.02 15.29 13.01
C GLU A 82 2.78 15.23 11.49
N LEU A 83 3.33 14.24 10.79
CA LEU A 83 3.18 14.05 9.34
C LEU A 83 2.12 13.01 8.96
N VAL A 84 1.50 12.35 9.96
CA VAL A 84 0.44 11.37 9.76
C VAL A 84 -0.86 12.03 10.23
N GLN A 85 -1.77 12.33 9.31
CA GLN A 85 -3.09 12.92 9.60
C GLN A 85 -4.11 11.86 9.98
#